data_AF-A0A4Z1HMH4-F1
#
_entry.id   AF-A0A4Z1HMH4-F1
#
_cell.length_a   1.000
_cell.length_b   1.000
_cell.length_c   1.000
_cell.angle_alpha   90.00
_cell.angle_beta   90.00
_cell.angle_gamma   90.00
#
_symmetry.space_group_name_H-M   'P 1'
#
loop_
_entity.id
_entity.type
_entity.pdbx_description
1 polymer ?
#
loop_
_entity_poly.entity_id
_entity_poly.type
_entity_poly.pdbx_seq_one_letter_code
_entity_poly.pdbx_strand_id
1 'polypeptide(L)'
;MATTPNKPSSDDKVAAEETDPRVSAIPNNVDQVPPNTIQPFLQKALESSINTGEIPASLFLPISENDHNIIPHNTSVSWPILKSNARNNILLYPGSFNPPHQGHLATIRYFSERRDQLGITTMFLFVDPGSVVKSKKKKWGDITLPQNLRYELFYKVTDISQLVASAWLQLLVGDMDNHIKVLRATTDLVSGAGYAVKLVGLLGGDKLTVESAPHVHLGNLQEWGPVDEFLIINARRPVDFFDPKTEKIPRDLPGCTKWKRGTEKCDEEEGTIDEGAGVLWTCQTLTVPGKPIIQFRASQCSTSNGVSSTKIRQIMTEALDEKLMEGLKDKVISAEFLVEWLILQRNQAREVSDEKAFL
;
A
#
# COMPACT_ATOMS: atom_id res chain seq x y z
N MET A 1 14.41 62.54 1.69
CA MET A 1 13.89 61.72 0.56
C MET A 1 14.55 60.37 0.66
N ALA A 2 13.82 59.36 1.12
CA ALA A 2 14.31 58.00 1.32
C ALA A 2 13.38 57.04 0.58
N THR A 3 13.99 56.30 -0.35
CA THR A 3 13.43 55.28 -1.23
C THR A 3 12.98 54.05 -0.44
N THR A 4 11.74 53.61 -0.69
CA THR A 4 11.15 52.37 -0.14
C THR A 4 11.44 51.20 -1.10
N PRO A 5 11.84 50.02 -0.60
CA PRO A 5 12.12 48.87 -1.46
C PRO A 5 10.86 48.04 -1.75
N ASN A 6 10.81 47.53 -2.98
CA ASN A 6 9.79 46.65 -3.54
C ASN A 6 9.59 45.36 -2.72
N LYS A 7 8.32 45.01 -2.52
CA LYS A 7 7.84 43.72 -2.02
C LYS A 7 7.82 42.73 -3.19
N PRO A 8 8.30 41.48 -3.08
CA PRO A 8 8.14 40.50 -4.14
C PRO A 8 6.71 39.95 -4.15
N SER A 9 6.14 39.91 -5.35
CA SER A 9 4.94 39.18 -5.73
C SER A 9 5.02 37.71 -5.33
N SER A 10 3.98 37.22 -4.65
CA SER A 10 3.79 35.80 -4.30
C SER A 10 3.33 35.00 -5.51
N ASP A 11 4.05 33.92 -5.82
CA ASP A 11 3.63 32.91 -6.80
C ASP A 11 2.45 32.09 -6.27
N ASP A 12 1.26 32.30 -6.83
CA ASP A 12 0.10 31.44 -6.62
C ASP A 12 0.30 30.10 -7.34
N LYS A 13 0.69 29.08 -6.57
CA LYS A 13 0.55 27.67 -6.94
C LYS A 13 -0.89 27.25 -6.71
N VAL A 14 -1.60 26.97 -7.81
CA VAL A 14 -2.92 26.34 -7.80
C VAL A 14 -2.81 24.96 -7.13
N ALA A 15 -3.32 24.87 -5.91
CA ALA A 15 -3.55 23.61 -5.22
C ALA A 15 -4.99 23.20 -5.52
N ALA A 16 -5.19 22.03 -6.15
CA ALA A 16 -6.50 21.41 -6.20
C ALA A 16 -6.93 21.07 -4.77
N GLU A 17 -8.11 21.57 -4.38
CA GLU A 17 -8.71 21.32 -3.06
C GLU A 17 -9.02 19.83 -2.90
N GLU A 18 -8.58 19.26 -1.76
CA GLU A 18 -8.99 17.92 -1.33
C GLU A 18 -10.45 17.99 -0.87
N THR A 19 -11.35 17.33 -1.60
CA THR A 19 -12.74 17.17 -1.19
C THR A 19 -12.87 16.09 -0.12
N ASP A 20 -13.46 16.45 1.02
CA ASP A 20 -13.73 15.57 2.18
C ASP A 20 -14.53 14.31 1.81
N PRO A 21 -14.07 13.10 2.21
CA PRO A 21 -14.86 11.89 2.07
C PRO A 21 -15.96 11.85 3.15
N ARG A 22 -17.23 11.70 2.71
CA ARG A 22 -18.37 11.49 3.61
C ARG A 22 -18.20 10.20 4.42
N VAL A 23 -18.06 10.35 5.73
CA VAL A 23 -18.09 9.25 6.71
C VAL A 23 -19.52 8.69 6.80
N SER A 24 -19.69 7.39 6.56
CA SER A 24 -20.96 6.69 6.73
C SER A 24 -20.77 5.44 7.60
N ALA A 25 -21.56 5.37 8.68
CA ALA A 25 -21.70 4.20 9.53
C ALA A 25 -22.58 3.13 8.84
N ILE A 26 -22.16 1.87 8.92
CA ILE A 26 -22.88 0.69 8.40
C ILE A 26 -23.86 0.18 9.48
N PRO A 27 -25.03 -0.41 9.15
CA PRO A 27 -26.06 -0.73 10.13
C PRO A 27 -25.64 -1.80 11.15
N ASN A 28 -25.86 -1.51 12.43
CA ASN A 28 -25.71 -2.44 13.54
C ASN A 28 -26.81 -3.50 13.53
N ASN A 29 -26.43 -4.76 13.35
CA ASN A 29 -27.25 -5.88 13.82
C ASN A 29 -26.37 -6.76 14.72
N VAL A 30 -26.37 -6.41 16.00
CA VAL A 30 -25.60 -7.05 17.05
C VAL A 30 -26.55 -7.95 17.82
N ASP A 31 -26.59 -9.23 17.46
CA ASP A 31 -26.80 -10.32 18.39
C ASP A 31 -26.48 -11.67 17.73
N GLN A 32 -25.72 -12.50 18.45
CA GLN A 32 -25.36 -13.92 18.22
C GLN A 32 -24.01 -14.22 17.54
N VAL A 33 -23.16 -14.92 18.32
CA VAL A 33 -21.81 -15.47 18.01
C VAL A 33 -20.72 -14.40 17.85
N PRO A 34 -19.52 -14.52 18.47
CA PRO A 34 -18.40 -13.65 18.10
C PRO A 34 -18.19 -13.86 16.60
N PRO A 35 -18.34 -12.83 15.75
CA PRO A 35 -18.17 -13.04 14.33
C PRO A 35 -16.73 -13.50 14.17
N ASN A 36 -16.55 -14.71 13.66
CA ASN A 36 -15.24 -15.31 13.42
C ASN A 36 -14.56 -14.64 12.23
N THR A 37 -14.77 -13.34 12.01
CA THR A 37 -14.27 -12.52 10.91
C THR A 37 -13.62 -11.26 11.46
N ILE A 38 -12.81 -10.58 10.65
CA ILE A 38 -12.13 -9.34 11.07
C ILE A 38 -13.09 -8.15 11.21
N GLN A 39 -14.23 -8.18 10.51
CA GLN A 39 -15.18 -7.06 10.39
C GLN A 39 -15.57 -6.39 11.73
N PRO A 40 -16.12 -7.10 12.74
CA PRO A 40 -16.57 -6.46 13.97
C PRO A 40 -15.43 -5.79 14.74
N PHE A 41 -14.24 -6.37 14.68
CA PHE A 41 -13.06 -5.85 15.37
C PHE A 41 -12.55 -4.58 14.69
N LEU A 42 -12.51 -4.59 13.36
CA LEU A 42 -12.15 -3.42 12.56
C LEU A 42 -13.16 -2.29 12.75
N GLN A 43 -14.46 -2.59 12.68
CA GLN A 43 -15.51 -1.60 12.89
C GLN A 43 -15.40 -0.95 14.28
N LYS A 44 -15.24 -1.77 15.32
CA LYS A 44 -15.04 -1.28 16.70
C LYS A 44 -13.78 -0.40 16.82
N ALA A 45 -12.70 -0.72 16.11
CA ALA A 45 -11.49 0.10 16.11
C ALA A 45 -11.69 1.43 15.39
N LEU A 46 -12.36 1.43 14.23
CA LEU A 46 -12.69 2.62 13.45
C LEU A 46 -13.63 3.58 14.20
N GLU A 47 -14.58 3.06 14.97
CA GLU A 47 -15.54 3.84 15.77
C GLU A 47 -14.98 4.28 17.13
N SER A 48 -13.79 3.81 17.50
CA SER A 48 -13.20 4.12 18.80
C SER A 48 -12.58 5.51 18.85
N SER A 49 -12.41 6.03 20.06
CA SER A 49 -11.72 7.30 20.32
C SER A 49 -10.22 7.28 20.01
N ILE A 50 -9.67 6.21 19.43
CA ILE A 50 -8.28 6.18 18.94
C ILE A 50 -8.16 6.78 17.53
N ASN A 51 -9.28 6.83 16.80
CA ASN A 51 -9.37 7.31 15.42
C ASN A 51 -9.56 8.83 15.37
N THR A 52 -8.54 9.58 15.83
CA THR A 52 -8.63 11.03 16.08
C THR A 52 -7.70 11.87 15.20
N GLY A 53 -7.23 11.31 14.08
CA GLY A 53 -6.43 12.07 13.10
C GLY A 53 -7.22 13.22 12.48
N GLU A 54 -6.52 14.21 11.92
CA GLU A 54 -7.12 15.31 11.14
C GLU A 54 -8.00 14.75 10.01
N ILE A 55 -7.55 13.64 9.41
CA ILE A 55 -8.34 12.80 8.52
C ILE A 55 -8.49 11.41 9.18
N PRO A 56 -9.64 11.14 9.83
CA PRO A 56 -9.91 9.85 10.44
C PRO A 56 -9.75 8.69 9.44
N ALA A 57 -9.22 7.57 9.93
CA ALA A 57 -9.12 6.35 9.17
C ALA A 57 -10.53 5.88 8.82
N SER A 58 -10.76 5.58 7.55
CA SER A 58 -12.04 5.08 7.04
C SER A 58 -11.83 4.18 5.85
N LEU A 59 -12.79 3.30 5.57
CA LEU A 59 -12.76 2.49 4.35
C LEU A 59 -13.13 3.37 3.15
N PHE A 60 -12.33 3.32 2.10
CA PHE A 60 -12.61 4.01 0.85
C PHE A 60 -13.87 3.42 0.22
N LEU A 61 -14.86 4.28 -0.03
CA LEU A 61 -16.05 3.94 -0.80
C LEU A 61 -15.88 4.53 -2.20
N PRO A 62 -15.94 3.71 -3.27
CA PRO A 62 -15.85 4.21 -4.64
C PRO A 62 -16.99 5.18 -4.92
N ILE A 63 -16.68 6.29 -5.58
CA ILE A 63 -17.70 7.21 -6.08
C ILE A 63 -18.46 6.50 -7.21
N SER A 64 -19.77 6.31 -7.03
CA SER A 64 -20.65 5.68 -8.02
C SER A 64 -20.88 6.62 -9.19
N GLU A 65 -20.09 6.47 -10.26
CA GLU A 65 -20.40 7.05 -11.56
C GLU A 65 -21.24 6.04 -12.35
N ASN A 66 -22.57 6.21 -12.28
CA ASN A 66 -23.61 5.44 -12.98
C ASN A 66 -23.87 3.99 -12.50
N ASP A 67 -25.17 3.73 -12.27
CA ASP A 67 -25.84 2.55 -11.67
C ASP A 67 -25.64 1.18 -12.36
N HIS A 68 -24.46 0.86 -12.92
CA HIS A 68 -24.26 -0.40 -13.66
C HIS A 68 -23.20 -1.35 -13.09
N ASN A 69 -22.44 -0.93 -12.08
CA ASN A 69 -21.58 -1.83 -11.30
C ASN A 69 -21.88 -1.73 -9.80
N ILE A 70 -23.17 -1.67 -9.45
CA ILE A 70 -23.59 -1.84 -8.06
C ILE A 70 -23.33 -3.31 -7.72
N ILE A 71 -22.22 -3.58 -7.03
CA ILE A 71 -22.21 -4.71 -6.10
C ILE A 71 -23.36 -4.39 -5.15
N PRO A 72 -24.44 -5.19 -5.10
CA PRO A 72 -25.55 -4.90 -4.23
C PRO A 72 -25.01 -4.80 -2.81
N HIS A 73 -25.14 -3.63 -2.17
CA HIS A 73 -24.85 -3.42 -0.76
C HIS A 73 -25.75 -4.27 0.19
N ASN A 74 -26.53 -5.20 -0.38
CA ASN A 74 -27.39 -6.18 0.28
C ASN A 74 -26.94 -7.65 0.10
N THR A 75 -25.86 -7.94 -0.63
CA THR A 75 -25.26 -9.28 -0.56
C THR A 75 -24.32 -9.31 0.65
N SER A 76 -24.53 -10.24 1.59
CA SER A 76 -23.67 -10.36 2.76
C SER A 76 -22.21 -10.50 2.29
N VAL A 77 -21.42 -9.45 2.49
CA VAL A 77 -19.99 -9.48 2.17
C VAL A 77 -19.38 -10.60 3.02
N SER A 78 -18.87 -11.65 2.36
CA SER A 78 -18.24 -12.77 3.05
C SER A 78 -16.85 -12.35 3.51
N TRP A 79 -16.77 -11.70 4.67
CA TRP A 79 -15.50 -11.32 5.27
C TRP A 79 -14.62 -12.54 5.56
N PRO A 80 -13.29 -12.42 5.42
CA PRO A 80 -12.37 -13.52 5.73
C PRO A 80 -12.54 -14.02 7.16
N ILE A 81 -12.61 -15.36 7.30
CA ILE A 81 -12.75 -16.04 8.57
C ILE A 81 -11.39 -16.10 9.27
N LEU A 82 -11.37 -15.71 10.55
CA LEU A 82 -10.26 -15.89 11.48
C LEU A 82 -10.08 -17.38 11.79
N LYS A 83 -8.86 -17.87 11.57
CA LYS A 83 -8.49 -19.26 11.84
C LYS A 83 -8.09 -19.40 13.32
N SER A 84 -8.78 -20.25 14.08
CA SER A 84 -8.51 -20.47 15.52
C SER A 84 -7.19 -21.18 15.79
N ASN A 85 -6.81 -22.13 14.92
CA ASN A 85 -5.62 -22.96 15.08
C ASN A 85 -4.48 -22.55 14.12
N ALA A 86 -4.56 -21.36 13.52
CA ALA A 86 -3.55 -20.87 12.62
C ALA A 86 -3.30 -19.38 12.84
N ARG A 87 -2.20 -18.89 12.29
CA ARG A 87 -1.82 -17.49 12.35
C ARG A 87 -2.69 -16.67 11.39
N ASN A 88 -3.21 -15.55 11.87
CA ASN A 88 -3.97 -14.58 11.08
C ASN A 88 -3.11 -13.32 10.87
N ASN A 89 -2.64 -13.08 9.66
CA ASN A 89 -1.90 -11.87 9.33
C ASN A 89 -2.82 -10.81 8.75
N ILE A 90 -2.81 -9.63 9.36
CA ILE A 90 -3.33 -8.40 8.79
C ILE A 90 -2.16 -7.72 8.07
N LEU A 91 -2.18 -7.72 6.73
CA LEU A 91 -1.09 -7.22 5.91
C LEU A 91 -1.34 -5.76 5.50
N LEU A 92 -0.52 -4.83 5.96
CA LEU A 92 -0.50 -3.46 5.48
C LEU A 92 0.37 -3.38 4.23
N TYR A 93 -0.21 -3.01 3.08
CA TYR A 93 0.49 -2.70 1.85
C TYR A 93 0.43 -1.21 1.53
N PRO A 94 1.46 -0.46 1.91
CA PRO A 94 1.45 0.98 1.72
C PRO A 94 2.32 1.45 0.56
N GLY A 95 2.03 2.65 0.06
CA GLY A 95 2.87 3.30 -0.95
C GLY A 95 2.34 4.62 -1.46
N SER A 96 3.20 5.35 -2.18
CA SER A 96 2.80 6.60 -2.82
C SER A 96 1.89 6.38 -4.02
N PHE A 97 2.01 5.24 -4.71
CA PHE A 97 1.18 4.87 -5.86
C PHE A 97 0.92 6.04 -6.83
N ASN A 98 1.96 6.80 -7.19
CA ASN A 98 1.85 8.01 -8.02
C ASN A 98 2.60 7.82 -9.36
N PRO A 99 1.98 7.17 -10.37
CA PRO A 99 0.66 6.50 -10.35
C PRO A 99 0.75 5.04 -9.88
N PRO A 100 -0.38 4.37 -9.58
CA PRO A 100 -0.39 2.92 -9.44
C PRO A 100 -0.11 2.25 -10.79
N HIS A 101 0.46 1.04 -10.77
CA HIS A 101 1.03 0.45 -11.98
C HIS A 101 1.07 -1.07 -11.93
N GLN A 102 1.35 -1.71 -13.07
CA GLN A 102 1.29 -3.17 -13.22
C GLN A 102 2.17 -3.92 -12.21
N GLY A 103 3.31 -3.33 -11.82
CA GLY A 103 4.15 -3.86 -10.73
C GLY A 103 3.41 -3.99 -9.39
N HIS A 104 2.56 -3.01 -9.02
CA HIS A 104 1.77 -3.02 -7.78
C HIS A 104 0.63 -4.05 -7.87
N LEU A 105 -0.09 -4.08 -8.99
CA LEU A 105 -1.15 -5.07 -9.24
C LEU A 105 -0.63 -6.50 -9.14
N ALA A 106 0.51 -6.77 -9.75
CA ALA A 106 1.13 -8.08 -9.71
C ALA A 106 1.62 -8.45 -8.28
N THR A 107 2.00 -7.48 -7.45
CA THR A 107 2.26 -7.72 -6.02
C THR A 107 0.97 -8.13 -5.28
N ILE A 108 -0.14 -7.42 -5.49
CA ILE A 108 -1.43 -7.76 -4.87
C ILE A 108 -1.88 -9.16 -5.31
N ARG A 109 -1.80 -9.48 -6.61
CA ARG A 109 -2.11 -10.82 -7.15
C ARG A 109 -1.25 -11.90 -6.51
N TYR A 110 0.07 -11.70 -6.43
CA TYR A 110 0.99 -12.64 -5.80
C TYR A 110 0.56 -13.01 -4.37
N PHE A 111 0.22 -12.01 -3.56
CA PHE A 111 -0.24 -12.23 -2.19
C PHE A 111 -1.63 -12.83 -2.10
N SER A 112 -2.53 -12.48 -3.02
CA SER A 112 -3.88 -13.06 -3.08
C SER A 112 -3.83 -14.55 -3.39
N GLU A 113 -3.06 -14.93 -4.41
CA GLU A 113 -2.87 -16.32 -4.83
C GLU A 113 -2.23 -17.19 -3.74
N ARG A 114 -1.39 -16.59 -2.88
CA ARG A 114 -0.61 -17.29 -1.84
C ARG A 114 -1.07 -16.98 -0.43
N ARG A 115 -2.25 -16.38 -0.29
CA ARG A 115 -2.73 -15.87 1.00
C ARG A 115 -2.78 -16.93 2.09
N ASP A 116 -3.14 -18.17 1.75
CA ASP A 116 -3.19 -19.27 2.72
C ASP A 116 -1.79 -19.72 3.16
N GLN A 117 -0.87 -19.88 2.20
CA GLN A 117 0.54 -20.23 2.47
C GLN A 117 1.23 -19.15 3.34
N LEU A 118 0.88 -17.89 3.14
CA LEU A 118 1.44 -16.75 3.87
C LEU A 118 0.65 -16.39 5.13
N GLY A 119 -0.44 -17.11 5.43
CA GLY A 119 -1.33 -16.84 6.55
C GLY A 119 -1.97 -15.45 6.52
N ILE A 120 -2.18 -14.86 5.35
CA ILE A 120 -2.76 -13.52 5.16
C ILE A 120 -4.28 -13.61 5.17
N THR A 121 -4.89 -13.15 6.26
CA THR A 121 -6.34 -13.11 6.41
C THR A 121 -6.95 -11.94 5.65
N THR A 122 -6.31 -10.77 5.70
CA THR A 122 -6.74 -9.57 4.98
C THR A 122 -5.54 -8.68 4.64
N MET A 123 -5.65 -7.92 3.56
CA MET A 123 -4.70 -6.92 3.12
C MET A 123 -5.35 -5.53 3.16
N PHE A 124 -4.66 -4.55 3.75
CA PHE A 124 -5.02 -3.14 3.71
C PHE A 124 -4.09 -2.39 2.77
N LEU A 125 -4.62 -1.83 1.68
CA LEU A 125 -3.88 -0.94 0.80
C LEU A 125 -3.94 0.49 1.35
N PHE A 126 -2.78 1.08 1.57
CA PHE A 126 -2.65 2.47 1.99
C PHE A 126 -1.95 3.33 0.95
N VAL A 127 -2.61 4.39 0.51
CA VAL A 127 -2.10 5.33 -0.46
C VAL A 127 -1.66 6.60 0.27
N ASP A 128 -0.37 6.97 0.19
CA ASP A 128 0.17 8.16 0.90
C ASP A 128 -0.65 9.43 0.59
N PRO A 129 -0.92 10.34 1.54
CA PRO A 129 -1.51 11.65 1.26
C PRO A 129 -0.69 12.49 0.26
N GLY A 130 -1.35 13.42 -0.44
CA GLY A 130 -0.68 14.25 -1.45
C GLY A 130 0.51 15.05 -0.90
N SER A 131 0.42 15.52 0.34
CA SER A 131 1.49 16.20 1.08
C SER A 131 2.76 15.34 1.21
N VAL A 132 2.59 14.05 1.54
CA VAL A 132 3.68 13.07 1.65
C VAL A 132 4.28 12.73 0.28
N VAL A 133 3.46 12.69 -0.77
CA VAL A 133 3.98 12.48 -2.14
C VAL A 133 4.83 13.67 -2.58
N LYS A 134 4.38 14.90 -2.32
CA LYS A 134 5.08 16.15 -2.68
C LYS A 134 6.39 16.35 -1.92
N SER A 135 6.48 15.91 -0.65
CA SER A 135 7.71 16.02 0.14
C SER A 135 8.84 15.15 -0.42
N LYS A 136 8.50 14.04 -1.10
CA LYS A 136 9.43 13.16 -1.79
C LYS A 136 9.83 13.80 -3.13
N LYS A 137 10.78 14.75 -3.11
CA LYS A 137 11.36 15.35 -4.32
C LYS A 137 11.90 14.26 -5.25
N LYS A 138 11.21 14.04 -6.38
CA LYS A 138 11.58 13.02 -7.39
C LYS A 138 11.74 13.68 -8.75
N LYS A 139 12.65 13.15 -9.57
CA LYS A 139 12.77 13.53 -10.97
C LYS A 139 11.45 13.23 -11.71
N TRP A 140 10.97 14.21 -12.49
CA TRP A 140 9.66 14.17 -13.14
C TRP A 140 8.49 14.00 -12.15
N GLY A 141 8.66 14.49 -10.92
CA GLY A 141 7.69 14.38 -9.83
C GLY A 141 6.65 15.51 -9.78
N ASP A 142 6.54 16.30 -10.84
CA ASP A 142 5.74 17.54 -10.83
C ASP A 142 4.24 17.27 -10.78
N ILE A 143 3.82 16.11 -11.29
CA ILE A 143 2.43 15.66 -11.25
C ILE A 143 2.22 14.79 -10.00
N THR A 144 1.39 15.29 -9.08
CA THR A 144 0.90 14.54 -7.93
C THR A 144 -0.58 14.23 -8.13
N LEU A 145 -0.91 12.96 -8.32
CA LEU A 145 -2.30 12.51 -8.41
C LEU A 145 -2.98 12.68 -7.04
N PRO A 146 -4.22 13.20 -7.01
CA PRO A 146 -5.07 13.20 -5.81
C PRO A 146 -5.16 11.81 -5.17
N GLN A 147 -5.32 11.76 -3.84
CA GLN A 147 -5.35 10.49 -3.09
C GLN A 147 -6.55 9.62 -3.50
N ASN A 148 -7.74 10.21 -3.61
CA ASN A 148 -8.95 9.56 -4.10
C ASN A 148 -8.76 8.95 -5.50
N LEU A 149 -8.20 9.73 -6.45
CA LEU A 149 -7.94 9.23 -7.81
C LEU A 149 -7.04 7.99 -7.79
N ARG A 150 -6.03 7.95 -6.92
CA ARG A 150 -5.15 6.78 -6.80
C ARG A 150 -5.89 5.55 -6.26
N TYR A 151 -6.82 5.70 -5.32
CA TYR A 151 -7.70 4.61 -4.90
C TYR A 151 -8.64 4.16 -6.02
N GLU A 152 -9.25 5.11 -6.74
CA GLU A 152 -10.14 4.82 -7.87
C GLU A 152 -9.44 4.03 -8.98
N LEU A 153 -8.20 4.41 -9.32
CA LEU A 153 -7.40 3.68 -10.30
C LEU A 153 -7.17 2.23 -9.90
N PHE A 154 -7.02 1.93 -8.61
CA PHE A 154 -7.01 0.54 -8.12
C PHE A 154 -8.38 -0.11 -8.26
N TYR A 155 -9.44 0.55 -7.79
CA TYR A 155 -10.79 -0.01 -7.76
C TYR A 155 -11.35 -0.34 -9.15
N LYS A 156 -11.00 0.44 -10.19
CA LYS A 156 -11.41 0.19 -11.58
C LYS A 156 -10.78 -1.08 -12.19
N VAL A 157 -9.77 -1.69 -11.55
CA VAL A 157 -9.24 -2.99 -11.97
C VAL A 157 -10.16 -4.10 -11.49
N THR A 158 -10.67 -4.91 -12.42
CA THR A 158 -11.64 -6.00 -12.12
C THR A 158 -11.17 -6.90 -10.98
N ASP A 159 -9.94 -7.42 -11.04
CA ASP A 159 -9.40 -8.29 -9.99
C ASP A 159 -9.38 -7.61 -8.61
N ILE A 160 -9.06 -6.31 -8.56
CA ILE A 160 -9.03 -5.55 -7.32
C ILE A 160 -10.46 -5.37 -6.79
N SER A 161 -11.40 -4.98 -7.65
CA SER A 161 -12.81 -4.83 -7.26
C SER A 161 -13.40 -6.11 -6.67
N GLN A 162 -13.04 -7.28 -7.21
CA GLN A 162 -13.45 -8.58 -6.69
C GLN A 162 -12.84 -8.88 -5.31
N LEU A 163 -11.56 -8.56 -5.11
CA LEU A 163 -10.89 -8.73 -3.82
C LEU A 163 -11.44 -7.79 -2.75
N VAL A 164 -11.87 -6.58 -3.14
CA VAL A 164 -12.59 -5.64 -2.26
C VAL A 164 -13.99 -6.17 -1.95
N ALA A 165 -14.71 -6.69 -2.95
CA ALA A 165 -16.04 -7.30 -2.77
C ALA A 165 -16.02 -8.50 -1.81
N SER A 166 -14.91 -9.26 -1.78
CA SER A 166 -14.71 -10.37 -0.84
C SER A 166 -14.14 -9.93 0.51
N ALA A 167 -13.99 -8.63 0.73
CA ALA A 167 -13.33 -8.02 1.88
C ALA A 167 -11.90 -8.52 2.21
N TRP A 168 -11.27 -9.22 1.27
CA TRP A 168 -9.90 -9.70 1.46
C TRP A 168 -8.91 -8.54 1.29
N LEU A 169 -9.19 -7.64 0.35
CA LEU A 169 -8.48 -6.38 0.18
C LEU A 169 -9.36 -5.23 0.67
N GLN A 170 -8.81 -4.35 1.50
CA GLN A 170 -9.46 -3.14 1.98
C GLN A 170 -8.64 -1.94 1.58
N LEU A 171 -9.31 -0.88 1.15
CA LEU A 171 -8.68 0.40 0.82
C LEU A 171 -8.92 1.34 2.00
N LEU A 172 -7.87 1.72 2.74
CA LEU A 172 -8.01 2.54 3.95
C LEU A 172 -7.58 3.97 3.64
N VAL A 173 -8.45 4.96 3.87
CA VAL A 173 -8.22 6.41 3.66
C VAL A 173 -7.84 7.08 4.97
N GLY A 174 -7.00 8.11 4.94
CA GLY A 174 -6.50 8.85 6.09
C GLY A 174 -4.98 9.00 6.05
N ASP A 175 -4.37 9.18 7.22
CA ASP A 175 -2.91 9.20 7.39
C ASP A 175 -2.35 7.90 7.98
N MET A 176 -1.05 7.67 7.78
CA MET A 176 -0.37 6.44 8.18
C MET A 176 -0.43 6.18 9.70
N ASP A 177 -0.21 7.22 10.51
CA ASP A 177 -0.15 7.09 11.96
C ASP A 177 -1.50 6.60 12.50
N ASN A 178 -2.59 7.18 12.00
CA ASN A 178 -3.93 6.82 12.38
C ASN A 178 -4.31 5.41 11.88
N HIS A 179 -3.84 5.02 10.69
CA HIS A 179 -4.06 3.67 10.16
C HIS A 179 -3.40 2.61 11.03
N ILE A 180 -2.15 2.84 11.43
CA ILE A 180 -1.44 1.92 12.31
C ILE A 180 -2.14 1.81 13.66
N LYS A 181 -2.62 2.93 14.23
CA LYS A 181 -3.40 2.92 15.48
C LYS A 181 -4.67 2.08 15.35
N VAL A 182 -5.45 2.28 14.30
CA VAL A 182 -6.69 1.53 14.07
C VAL A 182 -6.42 0.04 13.81
N LEU A 183 -5.43 -0.28 12.98
CA LEU A 183 -5.07 -1.67 12.71
C LEU A 183 -4.48 -2.36 13.93
N ARG A 184 -3.73 -1.65 14.78
CA ARG A 184 -3.24 -2.17 16.07
C ARG A 184 -4.38 -2.41 17.05
N ALA A 185 -5.31 -1.46 17.19
CA ALA A 185 -6.50 -1.67 18.00
C ALA A 185 -7.33 -2.86 17.48
N THR A 186 -7.40 -3.05 16.16
CA THR A 186 -8.05 -4.22 15.54
C THR A 186 -7.34 -5.51 15.94
N THR A 187 -6.01 -5.60 15.85
CA THR A 187 -5.28 -6.81 16.24
C THR A 187 -5.37 -7.09 17.74
N ASP A 188 -5.35 -6.06 18.59
CA ASP A 188 -5.52 -6.21 20.04
C ASP A 188 -6.91 -6.78 20.38
N LEU A 189 -7.96 -6.31 19.71
CA LEU A 189 -9.33 -6.84 19.87
C LEU A 189 -9.46 -8.29 19.38
N VAL A 190 -8.86 -8.63 18.24
CA VAL A 190 -8.84 -10.00 17.69
C VAL A 190 -8.07 -10.94 18.62
N SER A 191 -6.92 -10.50 19.13
CA SER A 191 -6.11 -11.24 20.11
C SER A 191 -6.87 -11.46 21.42
N GLY A 192 -7.56 -10.42 21.92
CA GLY A 192 -8.43 -10.51 23.10
C GLY A 192 -9.59 -11.50 22.94
N ALA A 193 -10.01 -11.79 21.70
CA ALA A 193 -11.00 -12.82 21.38
C ALA A 193 -10.39 -14.24 21.23
N GLY A 194 -9.09 -14.41 21.49
CA GLY A 194 -8.40 -15.71 21.51
C GLY A 194 -7.79 -16.14 20.17
N TYR A 195 -7.78 -15.27 19.15
CA TYR A 195 -7.16 -15.59 17.85
C TYR A 195 -5.70 -15.16 17.80
N ALA A 196 -4.83 -16.04 17.31
CA ALA A 196 -3.45 -15.68 17.01
C ALA A 196 -3.43 -14.74 15.80
N VAL A 197 -3.08 -13.47 16.02
CA VAL A 197 -3.08 -12.42 14.99
C VAL A 197 -1.78 -11.61 15.03
N LYS A 198 -1.31 -11.16 13.86
CA LYS A 198 -0.21 -10.19 13.76
C LYS A 198 -0.52 -9.11 12.73
N LEU A 199 -0.08 -7.89 13.03
CA LEU A 199 0.01 -6.79 12.08
C LEU A 199 1.35 -6.87 11.34
N VAL A 200 1.29 -7.05 10.02
CA VAL A 200 2.46 -7.26 9.17
C VAL A 200 2.57 -6.13 8.16
N GLY A 201 3.71 -5.45 8.10
CA GLY A 201 4.00 -4.44 7.08
C GLY A 201 4.64 -5.06 5.84
N LEU A 202 4.10 -4.80 4.65
CA LEU A 202 4.75 -5.17 3.39
C LEU A 202 5.77 -4.10 3.01
N LEU A 203 7.04 -4.49 2.93
CA LEU A 203 8.13 -3.59 2.59
C LEU A 203 8.72 -3.95 1.21
N GLY A 204 8.95 -2.93 0.38
CA GLY A 204 9.71 -3.08 -0.84
C GLY A 204 11.16 -3.46 -0.53
N GLY A 205 11.72 -4.42 -1.29
CA GLY A 205 13.10 -4.84 -1.12
C GLY A 205 14.13 -3.72 -1.22
N ASP A 206 13.82 -2.66 -1.99
CA ASP A 206 14.63 -1.45 -2.14
C ASP A 206 14.77 -0.60 -0.87
N LYS A 207 14.01 -0.92 0.18
CA LYS A 207 14.09 -0.23 1.47
C LYS A 207 15.15 -0.82 2.40
N LEU A 208 15.57 -2.05 2.19
CA LEU A 208 16.63 -2.64 2.99
C LEU A 208 17.89 -2.74 2.16
N THR A 209 19.01 -2.34 2.76
CA THR A 209 20.32 -2.44 2.10
C THR A 209 21.40 -2.90 3.07
N VAL A 210 22.29 -3.76 2.57
CA VAL A 210 23.50 -4.18 3.29
C VAL A 210 24.47 -3.03 3.53
N GLU A 211 24.32 -1.92 2.79
CA GLU A 211 25.17 -0.73 2.90
C GLU A 211 24.71 0.22 4.01
N SER A 212 23.61 -0.08 4.70
CA SER A 212 23.10 0.75 5.80
C SER A 212 24.11 0.80 6.96
N ALA A 213 24.30 1.97 7.57
CA ALA A 213 25.10 2.06 8.78
C ALA A 213 24.38 1.30 9.94
N PRO A 214 25.09 0.51 10.78
CA PRO A 214 24.46 -0.37 11.78
C PRO A 214 23.63 0.35 12.85
N HIS A 215 23.89 1.64 13.06
CA HIS A 215 23.23 2.49 14.05
C HIS A 215 22.06 3.28 13.46
N VAL A 216 21.86 3.25 12.14
CA VAL A 216 20.76 3.92 11.47
C VAL A 216 19.58 2.95 11.37
N HIS A 217 18.37 3.46 11.55
CA HIS A 217 17.16 2.67 11.36
C HIS A 217 17.11 2.15 9.91
N LEU A 218 17.07 0.83 9.76
CA LEU A 218 16.88 0.19 8.46
C LEU A 218 15.60 0.73 7.80
N GLY A 219 15.64 1.04 6.51
CA GLY A 219 14.48 1.19 5.62
C GLY A 219 13.33 2.11 6.03
N ASN A 220 13.60 3.19 6.75
CA ASN A 220 12.56 4.05 7.35
C ASN A 220 11.54 3.24 8.19
N LEU A 221 11.91 2.06 8.71
CA LEU A 221 10.98 1.13 9.35
C LEU A 221 10.20 1.74 10.53
N GLN A 222 10.76 2.76 11.18
CA GLN A 222 10.11 3.52 12.25
C GLN A 222 8.92 4.36 11.76
N GLU A 223 8.94 4.85 10.51
CA GLU A 223 7.85 5.64 9.91
C GLU A 223 6.58 4.79 9.66
N TRP A 224 6.70 3.46 9.73
CA TRP A 224 5.59 2.52 9.54
C TRP A 224 4.98 2.06 10.88
N GLY A 225 5.39 2.71 11.97
CA GLY A 225 4.93 2.47 13.35
C GLY A 225 5.20 1.06 13.88
N PRO A 226 4.67 0.73 15.07
CA PRO A 226 4.89 -0.58 15.67
C PRO A 226 4.03 -1.60 14.93
N VAL A 227 4.53 -2.17 13.84
CA VAL A 227 4.06 -3.45 13.29
C VAL A 227 4.77 -4.60 14.01
N ASP A 228 4.17 -5.79 14.02
CA ASP A 228 4.81 -6.96 14.66
C ASP A 228 5.95 -7.49 13.79
N GLU A 229 5.73 -7.48 12.48
CA GLU A 229 6.64 -8.05 11.50
C GLU A 229 6.63 -7.28 10.19
N PHE A 230 7.73 -7.37 9.46
CA PHE A 230 7.84 -6.90 8.08
C PHE A 230 7.98 -8.08 7.13
N LEU A 231 7.23 -8.09 6.03
CA LEU A 231 7.32 -9.09 5.00
C LEU A 231 7.99 -8.52 3.75
N ILE A 232 8.98 -9.23 3.24
CA ILE A 232 9.80 -8.86 2.09
C ILE A 232 9.90 -10.04 1.16
N ILE A 233 9.74 -9.79 -0.14
CA ILE A 233 9.83 -10.80 -1.18
C ILE A 233 10.74 -10.30 -2.31
N ASN A 234 11.68 -11.12 -2.76
CA ASN A 234 12.50 -10.77 -3.94
C ASN A 234 11.82 -11.16 -5.28
N ALA A 235 10.72 -11.91 -5.22
CA ALA A 235 9.97 -12.37 -6.39
C ALA A 235 9.46 -11.21 -7.25
N ARG A 236 9.13 -10.08 -6.64
CA ARG A 236 8.55 -8.90 -7.33
C ARG A 236 9.53 -7.76 -7.52
N ARG A 237 10.51 -7.62 -6.64
CA ARG A 237 11.60 -6.63 -6.73
C ARG A 237 12.90 -7.24 -6.20
N PRO A 238 14.04 -7.02 -6.88
CA PRO A 238 15.31 -7.50 -6.37
C PRO A 238 15.65 -6.87 -5.01
N VAL A 239 16.47 -7.58 -4.24
CA VAL A 239 17.08 -7.11 -3.00
C VAL A 239 18.59 -7.15 -3.16
N ASP A 240 19.31 -6.28 -2.48
CA ASP A 240 20.77 -6.23 -2.56
C ASP A 240 21.46 -7.19 -1.59
N PHE A 241 20.72 -7.83 -0.68
CA PHE A 241 21.21 -8.77 0.33
C PHE A 241 20.96 -10.24 -0.04
N PHE A 242 20.38 -10.52 -1.22
CA PHE A 242 20.18 -11.89 -1.69
C PHE A 242 20.15 -11.97 -3.21
N ASP A 243 21.16 -12.63 -3.80
CA ASP A 243 21.19 -13.03 -5.21
C ASP A 243 20.83 -14.51 -5.36
N PRO A 244 19.64 -14.85 -5.92
CA PRO A 244 19.23 -16.25 -6.09
C PRO A 244 20.18 -17.08 -6.95
N LYS A 245 21.00 -16.45 -7.82
CA LYS A 245 21.92 -17.19 -8.71
C LYS A 245 23.20 -17.65 -8.01
N THR A 246 23.65 -16.91 -7.02
CA THR A 246 24.99 -17.10 -6.42
C THR A 246 24.94 -17.39 -4.93
N GLU A 247 23.84 -17.03 -4.25
CA GLU A 247 23.72 -17.11 -2.80
C GLU A 247 22.65 -18.14 -2.38
N LYS A 248 22.98 -18.94 -1.36
CA LYS A 248 22.03 -19.87 -0.72
C LYS A 248 21.40 -19.32 0.54
N ILE A 249 22.02 -18.28 1.11
CA ILE A 249 21.65 -17.66 2.38
C ILE A 249 21.72 -16.14 2.15
N PRO A 250 20.73 -15.36 2.62
CA PRO A 250 20.80 -13.91 2.53
C PRO A 250 21.98 -13.36 3.34
N ARG A 251 22.61 -12.30 2.83
CA ARG A 251 23.62 -11.52 3.56
C ARG A 251 22.97 -10.83 4.75
N ASP A 252 23.66 -10.83 5.89
CA ASP A 252 23.16 -10.23 7.12
C ASP A 252 22.94 -8.72 6.95
N LEU A 253 21.83 -8.22 7.50
CA LEU A 253 21.49 -6.81 7.46
C LEU A 253 22.11 -6.07 8.66
N PRO A 254 22.75 -4.91 8.46
CA PRO A 254 23.24 -4.07 9.56
C PRO A 254 22.11 -3.68 10.51
N GLY A 255 22.32 -3.83 11.83
CA GLY A 255 21.27 -3.52 12.82
C GLY A 255 20.21 -4.61 12.98
N CYS A 256 20.43 -5.81 12.42
CA CYS A 256 19.62 -7.00 12.63
C CYS A 256 20.41 -8.14 13.28
N THR A 257 19.69 -9.11 13.84
CA THR A 257 20.29 -10.43 14.12
C THR A 257 20.65 -11.15 12.83
N LYS A 258 21.48 -12.21 12.92
CA LYS A 258 21.71 -13.10 11.78
C LYS A 258 20.42 -13.71 11.25
N TRP A 259 20.40 -13.99 9.94
CA TRP A 259 19.30 -14.71 9.32
C TRP A 259 19.16 -16.13 9.89
N LYS A 260 17.92 -16.50 10.19
CA LYS A 260 17.53 -17.86 10.56
C LYS A 260 16.56 -18.38 9.52
N ARG A 261 16.77 -19.61 9.07
CA ARG A 261 15.81 -20.27 8.17
C ARG A 261 14.52 -20.54 8.96
N GLY A 262 13.39 -20.12 8.41
CA GLY A 262 12.08 -20.42 9.00
C GLY A 262 11.76 -21.91 8.89
N THR A 263 11.11 -22.45 9.91
CA THR A 263 10.69 -23.86 9.98
C THR A 263 9.18 -23.99 9.79
N GLU A 264 8.57 -23.16 8.95
CA GLU A 264 7.15 -23.34 8.62
C GLU A 264 7.01 -24.70 7.92
N LYS A 265 6.58 -25.69 8.70
CA LYS A 265 6.13 -26.99 8.21
C LYS A 265 4.88 -26.74 7.38
N CYS A 266 5.04 -26.55 6.08
CA CYS A 266 4.07 -27.13 5.15
C CYS A 266 4.34 -28.63 5.20
N ASP A 267 3.30 -29.43 5.43
CA ASP A 267 3.39 -30.84 5.75
C ASP A 267 4.49 -31.57 4.97
N GLU A 268 5.37 -32.22 5.73
CA GLU A 268 6.46 -33.06 5.25
C GLU A 268 5.87 -34.27 4.52
N GLU A 269 5.43 -34.08 3.27
CA GLU A 269 5.58 -35.10 2.24
C GLU A 269 6.85 -34.78 1.46
N GLU A 270 7.86 -35.61 1.68
CA GLU A 270 9.13 -35.62 0.95
C GLU A 270 8.87 -35.54 -0.57
N GLY A 271 9.17 -34.40 -1.21
CA GLY A 271 9.24 -34.40 -2.67
C GLY A 271 9.06 -33.09 -3.43
N THR A 272 8.58 -32.00 -2.82
CA THR A 272 8.47 -30.72 -3.54
C THR A 272 9.07 -29.59 -2.73
N ILE A 273 10.19 -29.05 -3.23
CA ILE A 273 10.71 -27.75 -2.84
C ILE A 273 9.53 -26.76 -2.91
N ASP A 274 9.42 -25.90 -1.91
CA ASP A 274 8.45 -24.80 -1.79
C ASP A 274 8.59 -23.80 -2.96
N GLU A 275 8.18 -24.24 -4.16
CA GLU A 275 8.32 -23.52 -5.43
C GLU A 275 7.35 -22.32 -5.53
N GLY A 276 6.34 -22.28 -4.66
CA GLY A 276 5.26 -21.30 -4.69
C GLY A 276 5.63 -19.95 -4.08
N ALA A 277 6.00 -19.93 -2.78
CA ALA A 277 6.16 -18.71 -1.99
C ALA A 277 7.61 -18.30 -1.73
N GLY A 278 8.57 -19.21 -1.93
CA GLY A 278 10.00 -18.99 -1.69
C GLY A 278 10.44 -19.32 -0.26
N VAL A 279 11.73 -19.59 -0.09
CA VAL A 279 12.31 -20.03 1.19
C VAL A 279 12.22 -18.93 2.24
N LEU A 280 11.60 -19.22 3.38
CA LEU A 280 11.50 -18.29 4.50
C LEU A 280 12.82 -18.13 5.24
N TRP A 281 13.24 -16.87 5.38
CA TRP A 281 14.30 -16.40 6.25
C TRP A 281 13.76 -15.36 7.21
N THR A 282 14.22 -15.37 8.45
CA THR A 282 13.82 -14.39 9.46
C THR A 282 15.03 -13.77 10.13
N CYS A 283 14.96 -12.48 10.41
CA CYS A 283 15.89 -11.80 11.30
C CYS A 283 15.13 -10.80 12.17
N GLN A 284 15.69 -10.42 13.32
CA GLN A 284 15.07 -9.46 14.22
C GLN A 284 15.79 -8.12 14.11
N THR A 285 15.03 -7.03 13.97
CA THR A 285 15.60 -5.67 14.02
C THR A 285 16.02 -5.34 15.46
N LEU A 286 17.22 -4.76 15.59
CA LEU A 286 17.76 -4.33 16.89
C LEU A 286 17.64 -2.82 17.11
N THR A 287 17.43 -2.06 16.02
CA THR A 287 17.39 -0.60 16.03
C THR A 287 15.97 -0.01 16.04
N VAL A 288 14.93 -0.81 15.85
CA VAL A 288 13.53 -0.34 15.80
C VAL A 288 12.82 -0.67 17.12
N PRO A 289 12.09 0.27 17.76
CA PRO A 289 11.26 -0.02 18.93
C PRO A 289 10.32 -1.20 18.70
N GLY A 290 10.14 -2.05 19.72
CA GLY A 290 9.37 -3.30 19.60
C GLY A 290 10.15 -4.45 18.96
N LYS A 291 11.33 -4.20 18.39
CA LYS A 291 12.21 -5.21 17.75
C LYS A 291 11.45 -6.14 16.79
N PRO A 292 10.74 -5.59 15.78
CA PRO A 292 9.97 -6.37 14.83
C PRO A 292 10.83 -7.39 14.09
N ILE A 293 10.20 -8.50 13.68
CA ILE A 293 10.82 -9.55 12.87
C ILE A 293 10.69 -9.19 11.39
N ILE A 294 11.79 -9.23 10.66
CA ILE A 294 11.77 -9.20 9.19
C ILE A 294 11.66 -10.64 8.70
N GLN A 295 10.60 -10.93 7.97
CA GLN A 295 10.44 -12.12 7.15
C GLN A 295 10.87 -11.81 5.72
N PHE A 296 11.81 -12.59 5.21
CA PHE A 296 12.23 -12.56 3.82
C PHE A 296 11.85 -13.88 3.14
N ARG A 297 11.01 -13.83 2.10
CA ARG A 297 10.73 -14.99 1.23
C ARG A 297 11.64 -14.95 0.02
N ALA A 298 12.66 -15.80 0.05
CA ALA A 298 13.65 -15.95 -1.00
C ALA A 298 13.10 -16.80 -2.15
N SER A 299 12.67 -16.14 -3.21
CA SER A 299 12.32 -16.75 -4.49
C SER A 299 13.57 -16.92 -5.36
N GLN A 300 13.65 -18.05 -6.06
CA GLN A 300 14.66 -18.33 -7.08
C GLN A 300 14.35 -17.63 -8.41
N CYS A 301 13.07 -17.30 -8.63
CA CYS A 301 12.59 -16.65 -9.85
C CYS A 301 12.12 -15.22 -9.52
N SER A 302 12.81 -14.22 -10.08
CA SER A 302 12.27 -12.86 -10.09
C SER A 302 11.31 -12.71 -11.27
N THR A 303 10.08 -12.33 -11.00
CA THR A 303 9.03 -12.04 -12.00
C THR A 303 8.79 -10.54 -12.14
N SER A 304 9.80 -9.73 -11.79
CA SER A 304 9.74 -8.28 -12.02
C SER A 304 9.46 -8.01 -13.49
N ASN A 305 8.40 -7.26 -13.77
CA ASN A 305 8.01 -6.86 -15.12
C ASN A 305 8.81 -5.64 -15.63
N GLY A 306 9.86 -5.22 -14.91
CA GLY A 306 10.73 -4.10 -15.31
C GLY A 306 10.05 -2.72 -15.28
N VAL A 307 8.84 -2.62 -14.70
CA VAL A 307 8.08 -1.37 -14.68
C VAL A 307 8.74 -0.36 -13.74
N SER A 308 9.20 0.75 -14.30
CA SER A 308 9.83 1.84 -13.57
C SER A 308 8.87 3.00 -13.38
N SER A 309 8.54 3.33 -12.12
CA SER A 309 7.70 4.50 -11.81
C SER A 309 8.35 5.82 -12.28
N THR A 310 9.68 5.86 -12.39
CA THR A 310 10.40 7.02 -12.93
C THR A 310 10.14 7.19 -14.42
N LYS A 311 10.16 6.11 -15.20
CA LYS A 311 9.84 6.17 -16.63
C LYS A 311 8.37 6.51 -16.88
N ILE A 312 7.47 5.99 -16.04
CA ILE A 312 6.04 6.34 -16.10
C ILE A 312 5.85 7.84 -15.85
N ARG A 313 6.45 8.38 -14.78
CA ARG A 313 6.41 9.81 -14.48
C ARG A 313 6.96 10.67 -15.61
N GLN A 314 8.08 10.26 -16.21
CA GLN A 314 8.62 10.94 -17.39
C GLN A 314 7.57 11.02 -18.52
N ILE A 315 6.86 9.92 -18.82
CA ILE A 315 5.80 9.92 -19.85
C ILE A 315 4.66 10.85 -19.46
N MET A 316 4.18 10.78 -18.21
CA MET A 316 3.10 11.64 -17.71
C MET A 316 3.44 13.13 -17.78
N THR A 317 4.71 13.49 -17.63
CA THR A 317 5.16 14.89 -17.68
C THR A 317 5.50 15.36 -19.09
N GLU A 318 6.22 14.56 -19.88
CA GLU A 318 6.86 15.01 -21.12
C GLU A 318 6.15 14.56 -22.40
N ALA A 319 5.38 13.47 -22.39
CA ALA A 319 4.75 12.99 -23.62
C ALA A 319 3.61 13.90 -24.06
N LEU A 320 3.42 14.04 -25.37
CA LEU A 320 2.24 14.70 -25.97
C LEU A 320 0.96 13.93 -25.64
N ASP A 321 -0.17 14.64 -25.63
CA ASP A 321 -1.48 14.10 -25.22
C ASP A 321 -1.87 12.88 -26.07
N GLU A 322 -1.61 12.91 -27.39
CA GLU A 322 -1.91 11.83 -28.33
C GLU A 322 -1.01 10.59 -28.13
N LYS A 323 0.11 10.74 -27.42
CA LYS A 323 1.09 9.69 -27.14
C LYS A 323 0.99 9.12 -25.71
N LEU A 324 0.18 9.73 -24.85
CA LEU A 324 0.02 9.28 -23.46
C LEU A 324 -0.48 7.83 -23.38
N MET A 325 -1.53 7.49 -24.12
CA MET A 325 -2.11 6.14 -24.09
C MET A 325 -1.10 5.07 -24.55
N GLU A 326 -0.43 5.32 -25.67
CA GLU A 326 0.59 4.42 -26.23
C GLU A 326 1.72 4.18 -25.22
N GLY A 327 2.17 5.24 -24.53
CA GLY A 327 3.25 5.16 -23.54
C GLY A 327 2.85 4.49 -22.23
N LEU A 328 1.58 4.58 -21.81
CA LEU A 328 1.13 4.19 -20.48
C LEU A 328 0.38 2.86 -20.40
N LYS A 329 -0.33 2.43 -21.46
CA LYS A 329 -1.27 1.29 -21.44
C LYS A 329 -0.76 0.00 -20.78
N ASP A 330 0.49 -0.38 -21.04
CA ASP A 330 1.08 -1.63 -20.52
C ASP A 330 1.87 -1.41 -19.21
N LYS A 331 1.90 -0.18 -18.71
CA LYS A 331 2.73 0.21 -17.56
C LYS A 331 1.88 0.52 -16.34
N VAL A 332 0.83 1.32 -16.51
CA VAL A 332 -0.06 1.73 -15.42
C VAL A 332 -1.25 0.77 -15.29
N ILE A 333 -1.96 0.85 -14.17
CA ILE A 333 -3.31 0.25 -14.08
C ILE A 333 -4.33 1.30 -14.47
N SER A 334 -5.48 0.86 -15.01
CA SER A 334 -6.60 1.75 -15.37
C SER A 334 -6.14 2.92 -16.26
N ALA A 335 -5.34 2.60 -17.29
CA ALA A 335 -4.62 3.58 -18.10
C ALA A 335 -5.55 4.59 -18.78
N GLU A 336 -6.70 4.14 -19.27
CA GLU A 336 -7.74 5.00 -19.88
C GLU A 336 -8.13 6.15 -18.95
N PHE A 337 -8.47 5.82 -17.70
CA PHE A 337 -8.87 6.79 -16.70
C PHE A 337 -7.74 7.75 -16.31
N LEU A 338 -6.51 7.24 -16.18
CA LEU A 338 -5.36 8.10 -15.91
C LEU A 338 -5.08 9.08 -17.05
N VAL A 339 -5.17 8.62 -18.30
CA VAL A 339 -4.92 9.46 -19.49
C VAL A 339 -5.98 10.54 -19.61
N GLU A 340 -7.26 10.18 -19.42
CA GLU A 340 -8.36 11.14 -19.42
C GLU A 340 -8.13 12.25 -18.37
N TRP A 341 -7.80 11.85 -17.13
CA TRP A 341 -7.48 12.81 -16.08
C TRP A 341 -6.29 13.71 -16.44
N LEU A 342 -5.21 13.14 -16.99
CA LEU A 342 -4.02 13.91 -17.37
C LEU A 342 -4.31 14.96 -18.45
N ILE A 343 -5.11 14.61 -19.46
CA ILE A 343 -5.50 15.55 -20.53
C ILE A 343 -6.34 16.69 -19.96
N LEU A 344 -7.33 16.37 -19.11
CA LEU A 344 -8.17 17.37 -18.45
C LEU A 344 -7.32 18.35 -17.63
N GLN A 345 -6.39 17.84 -16.81
CA GLN A 345 -5.51 18.69 -16.00
C GLN A 345 -4.58 19.57 -16.84
N ARG A 346 -4.04 19.05 -17.93
CA ARG A 346 -3.18 19.83 -18.83
C ARG A 346 -3.96 20.93 -19.55
N ASN A 347 -5.20 20.68 -19.95
CA ASN A 347 -6.06 21.68 -20.57
C ASN A 347 -6.40 22.80 -19.59
N GLN A 348 -6.78 22.47 -18.35
CA GLN A 348 -7.01 23.47 -17.30
C GLN A 348 -5.77 24.33 -17.04
N ALA A 349 -4.57 23.73 -17.02
CA ALA A 349 -3.33 24.48 -16.83
C ALA A 349 -3.00 25.42 -18.00
N ARG A 350 -3.33 25.03 -19.25
CA ARG A 350 -3.17 25.88 -20.44
C ARG A 350 -4.11 27.08 -20.40
N GLU A 351 -5.40 26.87 -20.06
CA GLU A 351 -6.40 27.94 -19.93
C GLU A 351 -5.98 29.00 -18.90
N VAL A 352 -5.52 28.58 -17.72
CA VAL A 352 -5.04 29.50 -16.67
C VAL A 352 -3.77 30.26 -17.10
N SER A 353 -2.89 29.63 -17.89
CA SER A 353 -1.69 30.27 -18.40
C SER A 353 -2.03 31.34 -19.45
N ASP A 354 -3.01 31.07 -20.31
CA ASP A 354 -3.45 32.01 -21.34
C ASP A 354 -4.12 33.22 -20.69
N GLU A 355 -5.00 33.03 -19.70
CA GLU A 355 -5.60 34.15 -18.94
C GLU A 355 -4.56 35.04 -18.26
N LYS A 356 -3.49 34.46 -17.69
CA LYS A 356 -2.38 35.23 -17.10
C LYS A 356 -1.50 35.94 -18.13
N ALA A 357 -1.50 35.50 -19.39
CA ALA A 357 -0.76 36.17 -20.46
C ALA A 357 -1.52 37.37 -21.07
N PHE A 358 -2.83 37.46 -20.82
CA PHE A 358 -3.68 38.56 -21.28
C PHE A 358 -3.91 39.67 -20.23
N LEU A 359 -3.49 39.46 -18.98
CA LEU A 359 -3.47 40.45 -17.89
C LEU A 359 -2.08 41.08 -17.75
#